data_AF-A0AAN4ERS7-F1
#
_entry.id   AF-A0AAN4ERS7-F1
#
_cell.length_a   1.000
_cell.length_b   1.000
_cell.length_c   1.000
_cell.angle_alpha   90.00
_cell.angle_beta   90.00
_cell.angle_gamma   90.00
#
_symmetry.space_group_name_H-M   'P 1'
#
loop_
_entity.id
_entity.type
_entity.pdbx_description
1 polymer ?
#
loop_
_entity_poly.entity_id
_entity_poly.type
_entity_poly.pdbx_seq_one_letter_code
_entity_poly.pdbx_strand_id
1 'polypeptide(L)'
;MPLPDFHVSDPFTLGIELEMQVVNPPGYDLSQDSSRLIDAVKPLLTAGEVKHDITESMLEMATGVCRNIDQASAELSAMQQIITRVAAEQHLAICGGGTHPFQKWQRQEVCDDERYRRNLENFGYLIQQATVFGQHVHIGCANGDDAIYLLHGLSRFVPHFIALSAASPYMQTSDTRFACARLNIFSGFPDNGPMPWVNNWQEFEGLFRRLAYTSMIDSIKDLHWDIRPSPHFGTVEVRVMDTPLTLDHAVNMAGLIQATTHWLLTKRPFKHQERDYLLYKFNRFQACRFGMAGIITDVNTGDGCRLSDDTLRLLENVTVSADKVGAASAIEALHLQVKHGHDEAQNMRDFVAEGGSLSGLVKKHCEIWAGL
;
A
#
# COMPACT_ATOMS: atom_id res chain seq x y z
N MET A 1 -1.23 19.27 -19.45
CA MET A 1 -2.70 19.39 -19.66
C MET A 1 -3.34 19.83 -18.36
N PRO A 2 -4.51 20.51 -18.37
CA PRO A 2 -5.25 20.73 -17.13
C PRO A 2 -5.65 19.38 -16.51
N LEU A 3 -5.74 19.33 -15.18
CA LEU A 3 -6.32 18.17 -14.50
C LEU A 3 -7.79 18.03 -14.94
N PRO A 4 -8.32 16.79 -15.03
CA PRO A 4 -9.76 16.62 -15.20
C PRO A 4 -10.48 17.16 -13.95
N ASP A 5 -11.75 17.55 -14.14
CA ASP A 5 -12.64 17.85 -13.03
C ASP A 5 -12.70 16.66 -12.07
N PHE A 6 -12.84 16.94 -10.77
CA PHE A 6 -12.92 15.89 -9.76
C PHE A 6 -14.23 15.11 -9.92
N HIS A 7 -14.12 13.82 -10.23
CA HIS A 7 -15.26 12.92 -10.34
C HIS A 7 -16.02 12.84 -9.00
N VAL A 8 -17.35 12.95 -9.05
CA VAL A 8 -18.19 12.85 -7.86
C VAL A 8 -18.42 11.38 -7.55
N SER A 9 -17.76 10.89 -6.50
CA SER A 9 -17.91 9.50 -6.05
C SER A 9 -18.83 9.43 -4.84
N ASP A 10 -19.50 8.28 -4.67
CA ASP A 10 -20.21 7.97 -3.43
C ASP A 10 -19.18 8.00 -2.27
N PRO A 11 -19.38 8.84 -1.23
CA PRO A 11 -18.40 8.94 -0.16
C PRO A 11 -18.17 7.61 0.54
N PHE A 12 -16.92 7.37 0.93
CA PHE A 12 -16.49 6.21 1.72
C PHE A 12 -16.49 4.86 0.99
N THR A 13 -16.78 4.81 -0.31
CA THR A 13 -16.57 3.58 -1.09
C THR A 13 -15.08 3.23 -1.16
N LEU A 14 -14.79 1.94 -1.28
CA LEU A 14 -13.45 1.36 -1.30
C LEU A 14 -13.07 0.85 -2.69
N GLY A 15 -11.80 1.03 -3.05
CA GLY A 15 -11.12 0.21 -4.05
C GLY A 15 -9.80 -0.28 -3.46
N ILE A 16 -9.47 -1.55 -3.60
CA ILE A 16 -8.26 -2.14 -3.05
C ILE A 16 -7.43 -2.71 -4.19
N GLU A 17 -6.16 -2.34 -4.25
CA GLU A 17 -5.17 -2.90 -5.18
C GLU A 17 -4.10 -3.62 -4.36
N LEU A 18 -3.75 -4.84 -4.76
CA LEU A 18 -2.67 -5.62 -4.17
C LEU A 18 -1.68 -6.02 -5.27
N GLU A 19 -0.47 -5.50 -5.18
CA GLU A 19 0.66 -5.92 -6.01
C GLU A 19 1.19 -7.24 -5.45
N MET A 20 0.93 -8.35 -6.13
CA MET A 20 1.29 -9.70 -5.68
C MET A 20 2.61 -10.17 -6.30
N GLN A 21 3.40 -10.92 -5.53
CA GLN A 21 4.62 -11.55 -6.01
C GLN A 21 4.26 -12.85 -6.75
N VAL A 22 4.69 -12.96 -8.01
CA VAL A 22 4.61 -14.21 -8.78
C VAL A 22 5.98 -14.89 -8.71
N VAL A 23 6.04 -16.08 -8.13
CA VAL A 23 7.30 -16.81 -7.90
C VAL A 23 7.31 -18.17 -8.59
N ASN A 24 8.51 -18.67 -8.91
CA ASN A 24 8.70 -19.93 -9.63
C ASN A 24 9.33 -21.03 -8.74
N PRO A 25 8.53 -21.99 -8.24
CA PRO A 25 9.04 -23.21 -7.59
C PRO A 25 9.95 -24.06 -8.51
N PRO A 26 10.89 -24.85 -7.96
CA PRO A 26 11.19 -25.00 -6.54
C PRO A 26 12.19 -23.94 -6.01
N GLY A 27 12.67 -23.04 -6.87
CA GLY A 27 13.63 -22.00 -6.48
C GLY A 27 13.00 -20.84 -5.70
N TYR A 28 11.72 -20.56 -5.98
CA TYR A 28 10.95 -19.45 -5.42
C TYR A 28 11.57 -18.07 -5.69
N ASP A 29 12.33 -17.90 -6.78
CA ASP A 29 12.72 -16.58 -7.26
C ASP A 29 11.53 -15.94 -8.01
N LEU A 30 11.54 -14.62 -8.22
CA LEU A 30 10.46 -13.98 -8.97
C LEU A 30 10.39 -14.52 -10.40
N SER A 31 9.17 -14.87 -10.81
CA SER A 31 8.85 -15.34 -12.16
C SER A 31 9.04 -14.24 -13.20
N GLN A 32 9.12 -14.63 -14.46
CA GLN A 32 9.05 -13.75 -15.64
C GLN A 32 7.84 -14.11 -16.52
N ASP A 33 6.85 -14.80 -15.94
CA ASP A 33 5.69 -15.34 -16.65
C ASP A 33 4.36 -14.73 -16.15
N SER A 34 4.38 -13.55 -15.48
CA SER A 34 3.12 -12.96 -14.99
C SER A 34 2.15 -12.63 -16.12
N SER A 35 2.64 -12.32 -17.32
CA SER A 35 1.82 -12.12 -18.54
C SER A 35 0.96 -13.31 -18.88
N ARG A 36 1.58 -14.48 -18.93
CA ARG A 36 0.87 -15.71 -19.24
C ARG A 36 -0.16 -16.07 -18.15
N LEU A 37 0.14 -15.77 -16.90
CA LEU A 37 -0.79 -15.98 -15.79
C LEU A 37 -1.99 -15.02 -15.90
N ILE A 38 -1.74 -13.73 -16.15
CA ILE A 38 -2.77 -12.70 -16.27
C ILE A 38 -3.71 -13.01 -17.44
N ASP A 39 -3.18 -13.36 -18.61
CA ASP A 39 -3.98 -13.72 -19.79
C ASP A 39 -4.90 -14.94 -19.53
N ALA A 40 -4.45 -15.89 -18.71
CA ALA A 40 -5.24 -17.06 -18.34
C ALA A 40 -6.29 -16.76 -17.26
N VAL A 41 -6.01 -15.84 -16.33
CA VAL A 41 -6.92 -15.48 -15.23
C VAL A 41 -8.00 -14.51 -15.68
N LYS A 42 -7.65 -13.49 -16.47
CA LYS A 42 -8.54 -12.40 -16.88
C LYS A 42 -9.91 -12.83 -17.43
N PRO A 43 -10.03 -13.85 -18.32
CA PRO A 43 -11.34 -14.29 -18.81
C PRO A 43 -12.18 -15.04 -17.78
N LEU A 44 -11.61 -15.43 -16.63
CA LEU A 44 -12.29 -16.20 -15.58
C LEU A 44 -12.88 -15.31 -14.47
N LEU A 45 -12.47 -14.03 -14.40
CA LEU A 45 -12.93 -13.11 -13.36
C LEU A 45 -14.34 -12.58 -13.66
N THR A 46 -15.20 -12.61 -12.65
CA THR A 46 -16.58 -12.08 -12.74
C THR A 46 -16.70 -10.67 -12.16
N ALA A 47 -15.76 -10.27 -11.31
CA ALA A 47 -15.67 -8.97 -10.66
C ALA A 47 -14.20 -8.69 -10.33
N GLY A 48 -13.87 -7.41 -10.12
CA GLY A 48 -12.49 -6.95 -10.03
C GLY A 48 -11.73 -7.11 -11.33
N GLU A 49 -10.44 -6.88 -11.27
CA GLU A 49 -9.54 -6.95 -12.41
C GLU A 49 -8.15 -7.44 -11.98
N VAL A 50 -7.48 -8.11 -12.91
CA VAL A 50 -6.04 -8.39 -12.81
C VAL A 50 -5.32 -7.63 -13.89
N LYS A 51 -4.20 -7.01 -13.52
CA LYS A 51 -3.39 -6.21 -14.43
C LYS A 51 -1.92 -6.55 -14.30
N HIS A 52 -1.23 -6.17 -15.36
CA HIS A 52 0.19 -5.94 -15.31
C HIS A 52 0.48 -4.65 -14.55
N ASP A 53 1.52 -4.71 -13.73
CA ASP A 53 2.32 -3.53 -13.47
C ASP A 53 3.58 -3.57 -14.36
N ILE A 54 4.56 -2.73 -14.04
CA ILE A 54 5.80 -2.54 -14.80
C ILE A 54 6.60 -3.85 -15.00
N THR A 55 6.50 -4.85 -14.11
CA THR A 55 7.37 -6.05 -14.14
C THR A 55 6.64 -7.37 -14.42
N GLU A 56 7.29 -8.27 -15.17
CA GLU A 56 6.82 -9.65 -15.48
C GLU A 56 6.81 -10.61 -14.25
N SER A 57 7.16 -10.07 -13.10
CA SER A 57 7.19 -10.74 -11.80
C SER A 57 6.04 -10.35 -10.87
N MET A 58 5.20 -9.41 -11.30
CA MET A 58 4.10 -8.88 -10.51
C MET A 58 2.76 -9.19 -11.18
N LEU A 59 1.78 -9.52 -10.34
CA LEU A 59 0.38 -9.55 -10.71
C LEU A 59 -0.37 -8.59 -9.78
N GLU A 60 -0.94 -7.53 -10.34
CA GLU A 60 -1.83 -6.64 -9.58
C GLU A 60 -3.24 -7.23 -9.60
N MET A 61 -3.83 -7.43 -8.42
CA MET A 61 -5.25 -7.71 -8.28
C MET A 61 -5.97 -6.51 -7.69
N ALA A 62 -7.04 -6.05 -8.33
CA ALA A 62 -7.80 -4.89 -7.92
C ALA A 62 -9.28 -5.20 -7.82
N THR A 63 -9.94 -4.73 -6.76
CA THR A 63 -11.40 -4.85 -6.62
C THR A 63 -12.13 -3.90 -7.56
N GLY A 64 -13.44 -4.13 -7.75
CA GLY A 64 -14.31 -3.05 -8.19
C GLY A 64 -14.45 -1.95 -7.12
N VAL A 65 -15.41 -1.05 -7.32
CA VAL A 65 -15.81 -0.09 -6.28
C VAL A 65 -16.73 -0.80 -5.28
N CYS A 66 -16.20 -1.07 -4.09
CA CYS A 66 -16.90 -1.76 -3.01
C CYS A 66 -17.52 -0.78 -2.02
N ARG A 67 -18.66 -1.15 -1.43
CA ARG A 67 -19.34 -0.32 -0.41
C ARG A 67 -18.78 -0.51 1.00
N ASN A 68 -18.26 -1.70 1.28
CA ASN A 68 -17.73 -2.08 2.58
C ASN A 68 -16.68 -3.19 2.41
N ILE A 69 -16.05 -3.55 3.52
CA ILE A 69 -14.99 -4.56 3.54
C ILE A 69 -15.50 -5.98 3.26
N ASP A 70 -16.77 -6.29 3.54
CA ASP A 70 -17.34 -7.61 3.26
C ASP A 70 -17.44 -7.86 1.75
N GLN A 71 -17.88 -6.85 0.99
CA GLN A 71 -17.90 -6.93 -0.47
C GLN A 71 -16.47 -7.05 -1.03
N ALA A 72 -15.54 -6.24 -0.52
CA ALA A 72 -14.14 -6.29 -0.96
C ALA A 72 -13.51 -7.65 -0.66
N SER A 73 -13.75 -8.21 0.53
CA SER A 73 -13.30 -9.55 0.93
C SER A 73 -13.84 -10.63 0.00
N ALA A 74 -15.12 -10.58 -0.35
CA ALA A 74 -15.73 -11.56 -1.25
C ALA A 74 -15.14 -11.50 -2.67
N GLU A 75 -14.96 -10.28 -3.23
CA GLU A 75 -14.33 -10.10 -4.54
C GLU A 75 -12.87 -10.58 -4.53
N LEU A 76 -12.08 -10.14 -3.55
CA LEU A 76 -10.69 -10.55 -3.41
C LEU A 76 -10.53 -12.06 -3.19
N SER A 77 -11.39 -12.68 -2.38
CA SER A 77 -11.37 -14.14 -2.14
C SER A 77 -11.66 -14.92 -3.42
N ALA A 78 -12.63 -14.47 -4.21
CA ALA A 78 -12.95 -15.10 -5.49
C ALA A 78 -11.78 -14.98 -6.48
N MET A 79 -11.14 -13.81 -6.57
CA MET A 79 -9.96 -13.60 -7.40
C MET A 79 -8.78 -14.48 -6.92
N GLN A 80 -8.50 -14.51 -5.61
CA GLN A 80 -7.44 -15.31 -5.01
C GLN A 80 -7.58 -16.80 -5.34
N GLN A 81 -8.78 -17.37 -5.23
CA GLN A 81 -9.02 -18.78 -5.58
C GLN A 81 -8.72 -19.09 -7.04
N ILE A 82 -9.14 -18.20 -7.95
CA ILE A 82 -8.89 -18.35 -9.40
C ILE A 82 -7.38 -18.22 -9.68
N ILE A 83 -6.75 -17.16 -9.17
CA ILE A 83 -5.34 -16.85 -9.38
C ILE A 83 -4.47 -18.01 -8.86
N THR A 84 -4.68 -18.47 -7.63
CA THR A 84 -3.88 -19.55 -7.02
C THR A 84 -4.05 -20.87 -7.78
N ARG A 85 -5.25 -21.19 -8.25
CA ARG A 85 -5.50 -22.39 -9.07
C ARG A 85 -4.74 -22.31 -10.41
N VAL A 86 -4.90 -21.21 -11.14
CA VAL A 86 -4.26 -21.06 -12.46
C VAL A 86 -2.73 -20.96 -12.33
N ALA A 87 -2.22 -20.31 -11.28
CA ALA A 87 -0.79 -20.28 -10.98
C ALA A 87 -0.26 -21.71 -10.78
N ALA A 88 -0.95 -22.55 -9.99
CA ALA A 88 -0.55 -23.93 -9.77
C ALA A 88 -0.55 -24.76 -11.08
N GLU A 89 -1.54 -24.56 -11.96
CA GLU A 89 -1.60 -25.20 -13.30
C GLU A 89 -0.42 -24.79 -14.20
N GLN A 90 0.14 -23.59 -13.99
CA GLN A 90 1.31 -23.08 -14.70
C GLN A 90 2.63 -23.31 -13.96
N HIS A 91 2.63 -24.09 -12.87
CA HIS A 91 3.79 -24.32 -12.00
C HIS A 91 4.37 -23.03 -11.37
N LEU A 92 3.52 -22.03 -11.12
CA LEU A 92 3.83 -20.81 -10.40
C LEU A 92 3.20 -20.84 -9.00
N ALA A 93 3.66 -19.96 -8.12
CA ALA A 93 3.03 -19.70 -6.83
C ALA A 93 2.92 -18.19 -6.58
N ILE A 94 2.02 -17.80 -5.67
CA ILE A 94 1.70 -16.40 -5.37
C ILE A 94 1.90 -16.16 -3.88
N CYS A 95 2.53 -15.04 -3.53
CA CYS A 95 2.61 -14.59 -2.16
C CYS A 95 2.59 -13.06 -2.05
N GLY A 96 2.27 -12.56 -0.85
CA GLY A 96 2.43 -11.16 -0.50
C GLY A 96 3.82 -10.82 0.04
N GLY A 97 3.91 -9.72 0.80
CA GLY A 97 5.14 -9.14 1.34
C GLY A 97 5.62 -7.96 0.50
N GLY A 98 6.21 -6.94 1.16
CA GLY A 98 6.53 -5.67 0.49
C GLY A 98 7.75 -5.71 -0.44
N THR A 99 8.62 -6.70 -0.24
CA THR A 99 9.82 -6.96 -1.03
C THR A 99 10.02 -8.46 -1.20
N HIS A 100 10.65 -8.86 -2.31
CA HIS A 100 11.14 -10.23 -2.44
C HIS A 100 12.49 -10.36 -1.71
N PRO A 101 12.66 -11.32 -0.77
CA PRO A 101 13.75 -11.30 0.19
C PRO A 101 15.16 -11.48 -0.41
N PHE A 102 15.28 -12.16 -1.55
CA PHE A 102 16.57 -12.45 -2.20
C PHE A 102 16.64 -12.08 -3.69
N GLN A 103 15.60 -11.41 -4.21
CA GLN A 103 15.58 -11.00 -5.62
C GLN A 103 16.77 -10.08 -5.92
N LYS A 104 17.30 -10.17 -7.13
CA LYS A 104 18.27 -9.19 -7.65
C LYS A 104 17.67 -8.48 -8.87
N TRP A 105 17.69 -7.15 -8.84
CA TRP A 105 17.12 -6.33 -9.90
C TRP A 105 17.76 -6.58 -11.27
N GLN A 106 19.04 -6.97 -11.32
CA GLN A 106 19.75 -7.25 -12.58
C GLN A 106 19.17 -8.43 -13.37
N ARG A 107 18.28 -9.22 -12.76
CA ARG A 107 17.68 -10.42 -13.33
C ARG A 107 16.20 -10.25 -13.68
N GLN A 108 15.66 -9.04 -13.56
CA GLN A 108 14.27 -8.77 -13.90
C GLN A 108 14.15 -8.39 -15.37
N GLU A 109 13.29 -9.10 -16.08
CA GLU A 109 12.75 -8.65 -17.36
C GLU A 109 11.62 -7.67 -17.08
N VAL A 110 11.53 -6.69 -17.96
CA VAL A 110 10.57 -5.61 -17.83
C VAL A 110 9.63 -5.67 -19.00
N CYS A 111 8.33 -5.48 -18.73
CA CYS A 111 7.31 -5.43 -19.76
C CYS A 111 7.70 -4.42 -20.84
N ASP A 112 7.47 -4.76 -22.11
CA ASP A 112 7.77 -3.89 -23.27
C ASP A 112 6.77 -2.72 -23.34
N ASP A 113 6.92 -1.75 -22.43
CA ASP A 113 6.05 -0.58 -22.28
C ASP A 113 6.83 0.73 -22.56
N GLU A 114 6.26 1.59 -23.39
CA GLU A 114 6.77 2.93 -23.70
C GLU A 114 6.95 3.78 -22.43
N ARG A 115 6.02 3.65 -21.47
CA ARG A 115 6.08 4.33 -20.17
C ARG A 115 7.30 3.88 -19.37
N TYR A 116 7.61 2.58 -19.37
CA TYR A 116 8.79 2.08 -18.67
C TYR A 116 10.07 2.61 -19.29
N ARG A 117 10.19 2.61 -20.63
CA ARG A 117 11.38 3.15 -21.32
C ARG A 117 11.67 4.60 -20.92
N ARG A 118 10.62 5.44 -20.86
CA ARG A 118 10.75 6.83 -20.41
C ARG A 118 11.17 6.92 -18.94
N ASN A 119 10.61 6.10 -18.06
CA ASN A 119 11.00 6.06 -16.65
C ASN A 119 12.47 5.62 -16.47
N LEU A 120 12.93 4.66 -17.27
CA LEU A 120 14.33 4.23 -17.26
C LEU A 120 15.29 5.35 -17.71
N GLU A 121 14.91 6.12 -18.74
CA GLU A 121 15.69 7.28 -19.19
C GLU A 121 15.77 8.37 -18.10
N ASN A 122 14.67 8.63 -17.39
CA ASN A 122 14.61 9.66 -16.35
C ASN A 122 15.29 9.26 -15.04
N PHE A 123 15.11 8.02 -14.58
CA PHE A 123 15.47 7.58 -13.23
C PHE A 123 16.64 6.58 -13.19
N GLY A 124 17.05 6.04 -14.35
CA GLY A 124 18.18 5.13 -14.47
C GLY A 124 18.05 3.91 -13.54
N TYR A 125 19.08 3.64 -12.75
CA TYR A 125 19.11 2.47 -11.87
C TYR A 125 18.03 2.47 -10.77
N LEU A 126 17.43 3.62 -10.45
CA LEU A 126 16.41 3.72 -9.40
C LEU A 126 15.14 2.93 -9.77
N ILE A 127 14.67 3.03 -11.02
CA ILE A 127 13.48 2.28 -11.45
C ILE A 127 13.78 0.77 -11.56
N GLN A 128 15.04 0.39 -11.80
CA GLN A 128 15.43 -1.01 -11.83
C GLN A 128 15.31 -1.65 -10.43
N GLN A 129 15.49 -0.87 -9.36
CA GLN A 129 15.29 -1.34 -7.98
C GLN A 129 13.82 -1.37 -7.54
N ALA A 130 12.91 -0.81 -8.35
CA ALA A 130 11.52 -0.54 -7.96
C ALA A 130 10.58 -1.75 -8.01
N THR A 131 11.08 -2.99 -8.18
CA THR A 131 10.27 -4.21 -8.00
C THR A 131 9.94 -4.40 -6.51
N VAL A 132 8.92 -3.70 -6.06
CA VAL A 132 8.35 -3.73 -4.71
C VAL A 132 6.85 -3.87 -4.80
N PHE A 133 6.23 -4.28 -3.70
CA PHE A 133 4.85 -4.75 -3.73
C PHE A 133 4.05 -4.04 -2.64
N GLY A 134 3.09 -3.23 -3.06
CA GLY A 134 2.24 -2.43 -2.19
C GLY A 134 0.80 -2.86 -2.16
N GLN A 135 0.17 -2.54 -1.03
CA GLN A 135 -1.27 -2.41 -0.96
C GLN A 135 -1.63 -0.93 -1.18
N HIS A 136 -2.54 -0.68 -2.12
CA HIS A 136 -3.16 0.63 -2.30
C HIS A 136 -4.64 0.58 -1.93
N VAL A 137 -5.12 1.63 -1.26
CA VAL A 137 -6.53 1.75 -0.87
C VAL A 137 -7.06 3.10 -1.35
N HIS A 138 -8.04 3.02 -2.24
CA HIS A 138 -8.81 4.14 -2.76
C HIS A 138 -10.06 4.36 -1.92
N ILE A 139 -10.33 5.63 -1.61
CA ILE A 139 -11.50 6.06 -0.87
C ILE A 139 -12.28 7.12 -1.65
N GLY A 140 -13.54 6.83 -1.96
CA GLY A 140 -14.45 7.74 -2.67
C GLY A 140 -14.74 9.02 -1.89
N CYS A 141 -14.68 10.16 -2.58
CA CYS A 141 -14.97 11.49 -2.05
C CYS A 141 -15.98 12.22 -2.97
N ALA A 142 -16.80 13.09 -2.39
CA ALA A 142 -17.81 13.83 -3.16
C ALA A 142 -17.21 14.99 -3.99
N ASN A 143 -16.08 15.56 -3.57
CA ASN A 143 -15.46 16.71 -4.20
C ASN A 143 -13.97 16.82 -3.83
N GLY A 144 -13.25 17.68 -4.54
CA GLY A 144 -11.82 17.89 -4.35
C GLY A 144 -11.42 18.49 -2.99
N ASP A 145 -12.22 19.38 -2.41
CA ASP A 145 -11.89 19.99 -1.10
C ASP A 145 -12.00 18.96 0.04
N ASP A 146 -12.98 18.06 -0.05
CA ASP A 146 -13.08 16.91 0.84
C ASP A 146 -11.90 15.96 0.66
N ALA A 147 -11.45 15.75 -0.59
CA ALA A 147 -10.27 14.95 -0.87
C ALA A 147 -9.00 15.55 -0.24
N ILE A 148 -8.81 16.88 -0.31
CA ILE A 148 -7.66 17.56 0.33
C ILE A 148 -7.75 17.48 1.85
N TYR A 149 -8.92 17.74 2.44
CA TYR A 149 -9.09 17.57 3.90
C TYR A 149 -8.79 16.13 4.33
N LEU A 150 -9.32 15.15 3.61
CA LEU A 150 -9.12 13.74 3.90
C LEU A 150 -7.64 13.36 3.80
N LEU A 151 -6.96 13.79 2.75
CA LEU A 151 -5.52 13.57 2.56
C LEU A 151 -4.73 14.09 3.76
N HIS A 152 -5.01 15.30 4.24
CA HIS A 152 -4.35 15.85 5.42
C HIS A 152 -4.67 15.09 6.70
N GLY A 153 -5.91 14.65 6.89
CA GLY A 153 -6.30 13.81 8.02
C GLY A 153 -5.61 12.46 8.02
N LEU A 154 -5.60 11.75 6.89
CA LEU A 154 -4.95 10.45 6.73
C LEU A 154 -3.42 10.55 6.84
N SER A 155 -2.82 11.66 6.40
CA SER A 155 -1.37 11.89 6.51
C SER A 155 -0.87 11.85 7.96
N ARG A 156 -1.71 12.19 8.94
CA ARG A 156 -1.37 12.09 10.37
C ARG A 156 -1.17 10.64 10.81
N PHE A 157 -1.76 9.69 10.09
CA PHE A 157 -1.77 8.26 10.43
C PHE A 157 -0.96 7.39 9.48
N VAL A 158 -0.22 7.98 8.54
CA VAL A 158 0.72 7.24 7.68
C VAL A 158 1.70 6.39 8.48
N PRO A 159 2.32 6.88 9.58
CA PRO A 159 3.18 6.03 10.42
C PRO A 159 2.47 4.77 10.94
N HIS A 160 1.19 4.88 11.32
CA HIS A 160 0.38 3.76 11.81
C HIS A 160 0.10 2.75 10.69
N PHE A 161 -0.27 3.22 9.50
CA PHE A 161 -0.52 2.36 8.35
C PHE A 161 0.73 1.57 7.95
N ILE A 162 1.90 2.23 7.94
CA ILE A 162 3.19 1.57 7.69
C ILE A 162 3.48 0.54 8.76
N ALA A 163 3.36 0.90 10.04
CA ALA A 163 3.68 0.00 11.14
C ALA A 163 2.78 -1.24 11.21
N LEU A 164 1.48 -1.10 10.90
CA LEU A 164 0.54 -2.23 10.85
C LEU A 164 0.76 -3.17 9.66
N SER A 165 1.26 -2.65 8.54
CA SER A 165 1.43 -3.40 7.29
C SER A 165 2.85 -3.91 7.05
N ALA A 166 3.82 -3.54 7.89
CA ALA A 166 5.23 -3.82 7.67
C ALA A 166 5.54 -5.32 7.45
N ALA A 167 6.01 -5.66 6.25
CA ALA A 167 6.28 -7.04 5.83
C ALA A 167 7.44 -7.11 4.81
N SER A 168 8.45 -6.24 4.96
CA SER A 168 9.60 -6.17 4.05
C SER A 168 10.95 -5.97 4.77
N PRO A 169 11.35 -6.84 5.72
CA PRO A 169 12.63 -6.71 6.41
C PRO A 169 13.85 -7.06 5.56
N TYR A 170 13.67 -7.92 4.56
CA TYR A 170 14.74 -8.42 3.71
C TYR A 170 14.75 -7.73 2.34
N MET A 171 15.95 -7.43 1.85
CA MET A 171 16.14 -6.92 0.50
C MET A 171 17.46 -7.46 -0.05
N GLN A 172 17.42 -8.05 -1.25
CA GLN A 172 18.60 -8.59 -1.93
C GLN A 172 19.50 -9.46 -1.04
N THR A 173 18.92 -10.42 -0.31
CA THR A 173 19.55 -11.36 0.65
C THR A 173 19.97 -10.76 1.99
N SER A 174 19.88 -9.45 2.16
CA SER A 174 20.31 -8.77 3.39
C SER A 174 19.11 -8.45 4.29
N ASP A 175 19.25 -8.71 5.60
CA ASP A 175 18.37 -8.09 6.61
C ASP A 175 18.68 -6.58 6.62
N THR A 176 17.74 -5.78 6.12
CA THR A 176 17.86 -4.32 6.04
C THR A 176 17.86 -3.66 7.41
N ARG A 177 17.43 -4.40 8.45
CA ARG A 177 17.08 -3.91 9.79
C ARG A 177 15.85 -3.02 9.84
N PHE A 178 15.12 -2.83 8.74
CA PHE A 178 13.82 -2.15 8.73
C PHE A 178 12.69 -3.16 8.92
N ALA A 179 11.55 -2.72 9.45
CA ALA A 179 10.32 -3.51 9.42
C ALA A 179 9.66 -3.41 8.02
N CYS A 180 9.66 -2.20 7.46
CA CYS A 180 9.21 -1.89 6.10
C CYS A 180 10.36 -1.21 5.33
N ALA A 181 11.05 -1.97 4.47
CA ALA A 181 12.12 -1.45 3.62
C ALA A 181 11.61 -0.91 2.27
N ARG A 182 10.45 -1.39 1.79
CA ARG A 182 9.83 -0.99 0.50
C ARG A 182 9.89 0.52 0.26
N LEU A 183 9.43 1.29 1.24
CA LEU A 183 9.29 2.74 1.12
C LEU A 183 10.60 3.52 1.00
N ASN A 184 11.74 2.90 1.30
CA ASN A 184 13.05 3.54 1.15
C ASN A 184 13.54 3.50 -0.30
N ILE A 185 13.04 2.59 -1.14
CA ILE A 185 13.44 2.46 -2.55
C ILE A 185 13.04 3.71 -3.34
N PHE A 186 11.89 4.30 -3.01
CA PHE A 186 11.43 5.53 -3.63
C PHE A 186 12.10 6.80 -3.09
N SER A 187 12.97 6.73 -2.07
CA SER A 187 13.59 7.92 -1.48
C SER A 187 14.53 8.69 -2.45
N GLY A 188 14.99 8.04 -3.52
CA GLY A 188 15.74 8.68 -4.60
C GLY A 188 14.88 9.51 -5.56
N PHE A 189 13.55 9.38 -5.51
CA PHE A 189 12.62 10.11 -6.38
C PHE A 189 12.31 11.49 -5.77
N PRO A 190 12.28 12.56 -6.61
CA PRO A 190 12.16 13.94 -6.12
C PRO A 190 10.81 14.25 -5.47
N ASP A 191 9.78 13.48 -5.80
CA ASP A 191 8.40 13.63 -5.40
C ASP A 191 7.95 12.57 -4.38
N ASN A 192 8.88 11.85 -3.75
CA ASN A 192 8.55 10.89 -2.71
C ASN A 192 8.17 11.54 -1.36
N GLY A 193 7.28 10.87 -0.63
CA GLY A 193 6.88 11.24 0.74
C GLY A 193 5.55 11.99 0.76
N PRO A 194 5.36 12.97 1.66
CA PRO A 194 4.10 13.69 1.74
C PRO A 194 3.94 14.60 0.52
N MET A 195 2.70 14.74 0.04
CA MET A 195 2.33 15.75 -0.95
C MET A 195 2.72 17.15 -0.42
N PRO A 196 3.27 18.05 -1.27
CA PRO A 196 3.44 19.45 -0.92
C PRO A 196 2.13 20.08 -0.42
N TRP A 197 2.23 20.93 0.60
CA TRP A 197 1.06 21.51 1.24
C TRP A 197 0.23 22.38 0.28
N VAL A 198 -1.09 22.20 0.34
CA VAL A 198 -2.12 23.03 -0.31
C VAL A 198 -3.33 23.09 0.62
N ASN A 199 -4.09 24.18 0.61
CA ASN A 199 -5.21 24.34 1.53
C ASN A 199 -6.54 23.79 0.99
N ASN A 200 -6.67 23.65 -0.33
CA ASN A 200 -7.92 23.30 -1.02
C ASN A 200 -7.63 22.78 -2.43
N TRP A 201 -8.68 22.36 -3.14
CA TRP A 201 -8.58 21.81 -4.49
C TRP A 201 -8.02 22.80 -5.52
N GLN A 202 -8.39 24.08 -5.42
CA GLN A 202 -7.90 25.10 -6.34
C GLN A 202 -6.36 25.28 -6.23
N GLU A 203 -5.83 25.27 -5.00
CA GLU A 203 -4.39 25.29 -4.77
C GLU A 203 -3.72 23.99 -5.25
N PHE A 204 -4.39 22.84 -5.12
CA PHE A 204 -3.94 21.57 -5.67
C PHE A 204 -3.79 21.61 -7.20
N GLU A 205 -4.77 22.15 -7.92
CA GLU A 205 -4.66 22.35 -9.38
C GLU A 205 -3.48 23.26 -9.74
N GLY A 206 -3.26 24.31 -8.94
CA GLY A 206 -2.11 25.20 -9.06
C GLY A 206 -0.78 24.48 -8.82
N LEU A 207 -0.71 23.59 -7.83
CA LEU A 207 0.46 22.75 -7.53
C LEU A 207 0.74 21.79 -8.69
N PHE A 208 -0.26 21.03 -9.14
CA PHE A 208 -0.07 20.07 -10.23
C PHE A 208 0.38 20.75 -11.52
N ARG A 209 -0.18 21.93 -11.84
CA ARG A 209 0.26 22.72 -13.00
C ARG A 209 1.74 23.07 -12.94
N ARG A 210 2.27 23.38 -11.74
CA ARG A 210 3.70 23.68 -11.56
C ARG A 210 4.57 22.43 -11.66
N LEU A 211 4.11 21.31 -11.10
CA LEU A 211 4.81 20.03 -11.18
C LEU A 211 4.89 19.54 -12.63
N ALA A 212 3.83 19.72 -13.43
CA ALA A 212 3.82 19.36 -14.83
C ALA A 212 4.84 20.13 -15.71
N TYR A 213 5.50 21.18 -15.19
CA TYR A 213 6.60 21.86 -15.89
C TYR A 213 7.92 21.10 -15.86
N THR A 214 8.08 20.08 -15.00
CA THR A 214 9.37 19.41 -14.78
C THR A 214 9.72 18.33 -15.80
N SER A 215 8.90 18.14 -16.86
CA SER A 215 9.01 17.07 -17.89
C SER A 215 8.93 15.61 -17.38
N MET A 216 8.99 15.40 -16.05
CA MET A 216 8.90 14.09 -15.41
C MET A 216 7.46 13.68 -15.07
N ILE A 217 6.54 14.65 -14.98
CA ILE A 217 5.17 14.43 -14.49
C ILE A 217 4.19 14.88 -15.56
N ASP A 218 3.51 13.93 -16.19
CA ASP A 218 2.46 14.23 -17.18
C ASP A 218 1.07 13.95 -16.64
N SER A 219 0.98 13.04 -15.67
CA SER A 219 -0.26 12.58 -15.07
C SER A 219 -0.11 12.42 -13.56
N ILE A 220 -1.25 12.32 -12.87
CA ILE A 220 -1.28 11.98 -11.44
C ILE A 220 -0.60 10.63 -11.17
N LYS A 221 -0.62 9.70 -12.13
CA LYS A 221 -0.02 8.37 -11.99
C LYS A 221 1.51 8.40 -11.90
N ASP A 222 2.14 9.52 -12.25
CA ASP A 222 3.61 9.67 -12.22
C ASP A 222 4.09 10.23 -10.87
N LEU A 223 3.18 10.53 -9.95
CA LEU A 223 3.47 11.05 -8.61
C LEU A 223 3.65 9.92 -7.59
N HIS A 224 4.77 9.93 -6.88
CA HIS A 224 5.19 8.93 -5.87
C HIS A 224 4.87 9.36 -4.43
N TRP A 225 3.81 10.15 -4.24
CA TRP A 225 3.36 10.55 -2.91
C TRP A 225 2.82 9.37 -2.10
N ASP A 226 3.04 9.44 -0.80
CA ASP A 226 2.52 8.48 0.19
C ASP A 226 0.97 8.40 0.14
N ILE A 227 0.32 9.55 -0.03
CA ILE A 227 -1.14 9.68 -0.23
C ILE A 227 -1.39 10.62 -1.40
N ARG A 228 -2.30 10.25 -2.29
CA ARG A 228 -2.53 10.94 -3.57
C ARG A 228 -4.02 11.13 -3.83
N PRO A 229 -4.49 12.33 -4.20
CA PRO A 229 -5.84 12.49 -4.72
C PRO A 229 -5.88 12.08 -6.20
N SER A 230 -6.94 11.37 -6.60
CA SER A 230 -7.20 10.97 -7.98
C SER A 230 -8.49 11.64 -8.46
N PRO A 231 -8.42 12.72 -9.26
CA PRO A 231 -9.61 13.38 -9.79
C PRO A 231 -10.37 12.50 -10.77
N HIS A 232 -9.67 11.64 -11.52
CA HIS A 232 -10.31 10.75 -12.49
C HIS A 232 -11.26 9.73 -11.82
N PHE A 233 -10.86 9.18 -10.67
CA PHE A 233 -11.69 8.25 -9.91
C PHE A 233 -12.53 8.92 -8.83
N GLY A 234 -12.25 10.18 -8.51
CA GLY A 234 -12.92 10.89 -7.41
C GLY A 234 -12.52 10.33 -6.05
N THR A 235 -11.24 9.98 -5.87
CA THR A 235 -10.76 9.27 -4.68
C THR A 235 -9.56 9.93 -4.02
N VAL A 236 -9.32 9.59 -2.75
CA VAL A 236 -8.00 9.71 -2.11
C VAL A 236 -7.41 8.31 -1.97
N GLU A 237 -6.15 8.18 -2.35
CA GLU A 237 -5.46 6.90 -2.48
C GLU A 237 -4.28 6.85 -1.48
N VAL A 238 -4.27 5.85 -0.60
CA VAL A 238 -3.21 5.58 0.37
C VAL A 238 -2.28 4.50 -0.19
N ARG A 239 -0.98 4.79 -0.33
CA ARG A 239 -0.01 3.95 -1.07
C ARG A 239 1.22 3.51 -0.27
N VAL A 240 1.18 3.68 1.05
CA VAL A 240 2.34 3.49 1.93
C VAL A 240 2.53 2.07 2.45
N MET A 241 1.54 1.20 2.25
CA MET A 241 1.54 -0.12 2.87
C MET A 241 2.30 -1.13 2.02
N ASP A 242 3.03 -2.03 2.66
CA ASP A 242 3.49 -3.26 2.02
C ASP A 242 2.27 -4.14 1.68
N THR A 243 2.35 -4.93 0.62
CA THR A 243 1.37 -6.01 0.38
C THR A 243 1.40 -6.97 1.57
N PRO A 244 0.27 -7.20 2.27
CA PRO A 244 0.22 -8.14 3.39
C PRO A 244 0.47 -9.60 2.99
N LEU A 245 0.81 -10.46 3.96
CA LEU A 245 0.95 -11.90 3.73
C LEU A 245 -0.39 -12.63 3.56
N THR A 246 -1.50 -12.02 3.99
CA THR A 246 -2.85 -12.61 3.93
C THR A 246 -3.86 -11.64 3.37
N LEU A 247 -4.92 -12.19 2.76
CA LEU A 247 -6.05 -11.41 2.27
C LEU A 247 -6.79 -10.70 3.42
N ASP A 248 -7.00 -11.40 4.53
CA ASP A 248 -7.70 -10.85 5.70
C ASP A 248 -7.02 -9.57 6.21
N HIS A 249 -5.69 -9.56 6.28
CA HIS A 249 -4.96 -8.38 6.72
C HIS A 249 -5.10 -7.22 5.73
N ALA A 250 -5.07 -7.50 4.42
CA ALA A 250 -5.34 -6.48 3.39
C ALA A 250 -6.73 -5.86 3.56
N VAL A 251 -7.77 -6.67 3.75
CA VAL A 251 -9.13 -6.20 3.99
C VAL A 251 -9.22 -5.40 5.29
N ASN A 252 -8.55 -5.84 6.36
CA ASN A 252 -8.55 -5.14 7.65
C ASN A 252 -7.89 -3.75 7.55
N MET A 253 -6.76 -3.64 6.83
CA MET A 253 -6.11 -2.36 6.56
C MET A 253 -7.02 -1.40 5.78
N ALA A 254 -7.73 -1.91 4.77
CA ALA A 254 -8.72 -1.13 4.03
C ALA A 254 -9.88 -0.66 4.93
N GLY A 255 -10.36 -1.52 5.84
CA GLY A 255 -11.39 -1.19 6.82
C GLY A 255 -10.97 -0.10 7.81
N LEU A 256 -9.73 -0.13 8.30
CA LEU A 256 -9.18 0.95 9.13
C LEU A 256 -9.17 2.29 8.39
N ILE A 257 -8.71 2.28 7.14
CA ILE A 257 -8.66 3.50 6.31
C ILE A 257 -10.09 4.01 6.03
N GLN A 258 -11.04 3.11 5.76
CA GLN A 258 -12.45 3.46 5.56
C GLN A 258 -13.07 4.09 6.82
N ALA A 259 -12.88 3.47 7.99
CA ALA A 259 -13.41 3.96 9.25
C ALA A 259 -12.78 5.31 9.65
N THR A 260 -11.47 5.45 9.45
CA THR A 260 -10.72 6.70 9.69
C THR A 260 -11.23 7.80 8.77
N THR A 261 -11.45 7.49 7.49
CA THR A 261 -12.03 8.45 6.53
C THR A 261 -13.40 8.93 6.98
N HIS A 262 -14.30 8.00 7.32
CA HIS A 262 -15.64 8.35 7.76
C HIS A 262 -15.58 9.24 9.01
N TRP A 263 -14.72 8.91 9.99
CA TRP A 263 -14.50 9.76 11.15
C TRP A 263 -14.01 11.17 10.78
N LEU A 264 -12.97 11.27 9.94
CA LEU A 264 -12.38 12.53 9.51
C LEU A 264 -13.39 13.44 8.80
N LEU A 265 -14.12 12.92 7.81
CA LEU A 265 -15.01 13.76 7.00
C LEU A 265 -16.32 14.11 7.72
N THR A 266 -16.81 13.26 8.64
CA THR A 266 -18.05 13.53 9.38
C THR A 266 -17.84 14.34 10.65
N LYS A 267 -16.72 14.15 11.37
CA LYS A 267 -16.43 14.87 12.62
C LYS A 267 -15.54 16.08 12.43
N ARG A 268 -14.75 16.13 11.35
CA ARG A 268 -13.75 17.14 11.09
C ARG A 268 -12.91 17.46 12.34
N PRO A 269 -12.29 16.45 12.98
CA PRO A 269 -11.69 16.60 14.30
C PRO A 269 -10.44 17.50 14.30
N PHE A 270 -9.87 17.76 13.12
CA PHE A 270 -8.65 18.53 12.96
C PHE A 270 -8.89 19.80 12.15
N LYS A 271 -8.20 20.86 12.55
CA LYS A 271 -7.96 22.04 11.71
C LYS A 271 -6.55 21.94 11.15
N HIS A 272 -6.43 21.47 9.91
CA HIS A 272 -5.14 21.21 9.28
C HIS A 272 -4.32 22.48 9.09
N GLN A 273 -3.02 22.36 9.31
CA GLN A 273 -2.04 23.43 9.09
C GLN A 273 -0.77 22.82 8.50
N GLU A 274 -0.03 23.59 7.68
CA GLU A 274 1.23 23.13 7.08
C GLU A 274 2.23 22.57 8.11
N ARG A 275 2.29 23.21 9.28
CA ARG A 275 3.15 22.76 10.38
C ARG A 275 2.83 21.35 10.89
N ASP A 276 1.63 20.81 10.65
CA ASP A 276 1.29 19.43 11.02
C ASP A 276 2.23 18.41 10.37
N TYR A 277 2.87 18.77 9.26
CA TYR A 277 3.81 17.92 8.52
C TYR A 277 5.27 18.05 8.95
N LEU A 278 5.61 18.96 9.88
CA LEU A 278 7.00 19.28 10.21
C LEU A 278 7.81 18.04 10.65
N LEU A 279 7.21 17.14 11.42
CA LEU A 279 7.82 15.89 11.88
C LEU A 279 7.43 14.65 11.06
N TYR A 280 6.69 14.83 9.95
CA TYR A 280 6.15 13.73 9.15
C TYR A 280 7.23 12.71 8.74
N LYS A 281 8.35 13.19 8.18
CA LYS A 281 9.43 12.31 7.71
C LYS A 281 10.11 11.54 8.85
N PHE A 282 10.21 12.14 10.04
CA PHE A 282 10.78 11.47 11.23
C PHE A 282 9.85 10.37 11.74
N ASN A 283 8.56 10.66 11.86
CA ASN A 283 7.56 9.68 12.30
C ASN A 283 7.39 8.54 11.27
N ARG A 284 7.41 8.87 9.97
CA ARG A 284 7.44 7.89 8.87
C ARG A 284 8.66 6.97 8.98
N PHE A 285 9.85 7.53 9.22
CA PHE A 285 11.07 6.74 9.41
C PHE A 285 10.96 5.80 10.63
N GLN A 286 10.41 6.28 11.75
CA GLN A 286 10.21 5.48 12.96
C GLN A 286 9.34 4.25 12.68
N ALA A 287 8.23 4.43 11.94
CA ALA A 287 7.39 3.32 11.49
C ALA A 287 8.13 2.36 10.55
N CYS A 288 8.81 2.87 9.52
CA CYS A 288 9.55 2.01 8.59
C CYS A 288 10.62 1.19 9.31
N ARG A 289 11.37 1.80 10.23
CA ARG A 289 12.52 1.18 10.88
C ARG A 289 12.15 0.23 12.01
N PHE A 290 11.16 0.59 12.81
CA PHE A 290 10.86 -0.11 14.07
C PHE A 290 9.44 -0.69 14.13
N GLY A 291 8.64 -0.54 13.08
CA GLY A 291 7.25 -0.98 13.08
C GLY A 291 6.48 -0.37 14.25
N MET A 292 5.71 -1.20 14.95
CA MET A 292 4.91 -0.79 16.12
C MET A 292 5.72 -0.33 17.33
N ALA A 293 7.01 -0.69 17.40
CA ALA A 293 7.91 -0.22 18.45
C ALA A 293 8.45 1.19 18.21
N GLY A 294 8.21 1.77 17.02
CA GLY A 294 8.61 3.14 16.69
C GLY A 294 7.95 4.18 17.59
N ILE A 295 8.63 5.32 17.77
CA ILE A 295 8.10 6.45 18.52
C ILE A 295 7.49 7.46 17.55
N ILE A 296 6.23 7.84 17.78
CA ILE A 296 5.59 8.96 17.11
C ILE A 296 5.68 10.19 18.02
N THR A 297 6.10 11.32 17.45
CA THR A 297 6.22 12.60 18.16
C THR A 297 5.19 13.59 17.64
N ASP A 298 4.41 14.18 18.55
CA ASP A 298 3.50 15.27 18.22
C ASP A 298 4.28 16.57 17.98
N VAL A 299 3.99 17.24 16.87
CA VAL A 299 4.70 18.45 16.46
C VAL A 299 4.40 19.66 17.36
N ASN A 300 3.23 19.71 17.99
CA ASN A 300 2.78 20.86 18.77
C ASN A 300 3.21 20.76 20.23
N THR A 301 3.10 19.57 20.84
CA THR A 301 3.45 19.36 22.25
C THR A 301 4.88 18.87 22.44
N GLY A 302 5.46 18.19 21.44
CA GLY A 302 6.74 17.50 21.55
C GLY A 302 6.66 16.17 22.28
N ASP A 303 5.47 15.72 22.67
CA ASP A 303 5.29 14.44 23.35
C ASP A 303 5.55 13.27 22.40
N GLY A 304 6.23 12.25 22.93
CA GLY A 304 6.50 11.00 22.22
C GLY A 304 5.81 9.82 22.87
N CYS A 305 5.16 8.96 22.08
CA CYS A 305 4.66 7.67 22.52
C CYS A 305 4.95 6.56 21.50
N ARG A 306 4.82 5.30 21.90
CA ARG A 306 4.95 4.18 20.97
C ARG A 306 3.81 4.19 19.97
N LEU A 307 4.11 3.81 18.72
CA LEU A 307 3.11 3.65 17.68
C LEU A 307 2.05 2.61 18.07
N SER A 308 2.39 1.57 18.83
CA SER A 308 1.41 0.65 19.41
C SER A 308 0.35 1.37 20.25
N ASP A 309 0.77 2.25 21.15
CA ASP A 309 -0.12 2.95 22.08
C ASP A 309 -0.97 3.98 21.34
N ASP A 310 -0.37 4.68 20.39
CA ASP A 310 -1.09 5.67 19.58
C ASP A 310 -2.07 5.01 18.58
N THR A 311 -1.72 3.82 18.07
CA THR A 311 -2.63 3.01 17.24
C THR A 311 -3.85 2.55 18.02
N LEU A 312 -3.70 2.13 19.28
CA LEU A 312 -4.85 1.78 20.12
C LEU A 312 -5.81 2.98 20.28
N ARG A 313 -5.29 4.19 20.47
CA ARG A 313 -6.12 5.41 20.52
C ARG A 313 -6.81 5.70 19.19
N LEU A 314 -6.13 5.52 18.06
CA LEU A 314 -6.75 5.64 16.73
C LEU A 314 -7.91 4.66 16.59
N LEU A 315 -7.70 3.38 16.92
CA LEU A 315 -8.72 2.33 16.83
C LEU A 315 -9.95 2.68 17.70
N GLU A 316 -9.73 3.15 18.93
CA GLU A 316 -10.80 3.64 19.81
C GLU A 316 -11.59 4.82 19.20
N ASN A 317 -10.90 5.79 18.60
CA ASN A 317 -11.52 6.97 17.99
C ASN A 317 -12.41 6.63 16.79
N VAL A 318 -12.09 5.56 16.06
CA VAL A 318 -12.79 5.18 14.84
C VAL A 318 -13.86 4.10 15.05
N THR A 319 -13.99 3.50 16.24
CA THR A 319 -14.97 2.43 16.53
C THR A 319 -16.38 2.77 16.05
N VAL A 320 -16.91 3.94 16.44
CA VAL A 320 -18.28 4.36 16.04
C VAL A 320 -18.41 4.57 14.53
N SER A 321 -17.34 4.99 13.87
CA SER A 321 -17.32 5.13 12.41
C SER A 321 -17.23 3.77 11.72
N ALA A 322 -16.46 2.84 12.28
CA ALA A 322 -16.33 1.48 11.78
C ALA A 322 -17.67 0.75 11.78
N ASP A 323 -18.46 0.87 12.85
CA ASP A 323 -19.82 0.31 12.90
C ASP A 323 -20.71 0.83 11.77
N LYS A 324 -20.60 2.13 11.45
CA LYS A 324 -21.43 2.79 10.43
C LYS A 324 -21.07 2.38 9.00
N VAL A 325 -19.81 2.06 8.74
CA VAL A 325 -19.33 1.63 7.42
C VAL A 325 -19.21 0.12 7.29
N GLY A 326 -19.55 -0.64 8.33
CA GLY A 326 -19.44 -2.10 8.35
C GLY A 326 -18.01 -2.61 8.45
N ALA A 327 -17.11 -1.87 9.10
CA ALA A 327 -15.70 -2.19 9.27
C ALA A 327 -15.30 -2.58 10.71
N ALA A 328 -16.27 -2.92 11.57
CA ALA A 328 -16.02 -3.23 12.98
C ALA A 328 -15.08 -4.44 13.17
N SER A 329 -15.24 -5.49 12.35
CA SER A 329 -14.38 -6.68 12.37
C SER A 329 -12.92 -6.35 12.09
N ALA A 330 -12.66 -5.42 11.16
CA ALA A 330 -11.31 -4.95 10.86
C ALA A 330 -10.66 -4.25 12.06
N ILE A 331 -11.40 -3.38 12.74
CA ILE A 331 -10.90 -2.67 13.93
C ILE A 331 -10.60 -3.64 15.07
N GLU A 332 -11.47 -4.64 15.29
CA GLU A 332 -11.25 -5.67 16.31
C GLU A 332 -10.01 -6.52 16.01
N ALA A 333 -9.84 -6.97 14.77
CA ALA A 333 -8.69 -7.75 14.34
C ALA A 333 -7.37 -6.98 14.51
N LEU A 334 -7.32 -5.72 14.09
CA LEU A 334 -6.13 -4.87 14.24
C LEU A 334 -5.85 -4.54 15.71
N HIS A 335 -6.89 -4.36 16.52
CA HIS A 335 -6.73 -4.16 17.96
C HIS A 335 -6.11 -5.40 18.63
N LEU A 336 -6.52 -6.61 18.24
CA LEU A 336 -5.91 -7.86 18.70
C LEU A 336 -4.46 -8.01 18.22
N GLN A 337 -4.17 -7.67 16.96
CA GLN A 337 -2.81 -7.68 16.41
C GLN A 337 -1.87 -6.81 17.26
N VAL A 338 -2.29 -5.56 17.55
CA VAL A 338 -1.48 -4.62 18.34
C VAL A 338 -1.31 -5.12 19.77
N LYS A 339 -2.36 -5.66 20.41
CA LYS A 339 -2.27 -6.17 21.79
C LYS A 339 -1.39 -7.41 21.93
N HIS A 340 -1.37 -8.28 20.92
CA HIS A 340 -0.52 -9.47 20.91
C HIS A 340 0.92 -9.17 20.46
N GLY A 341 1.21 -7.95 20.02
CA GLY A 341 2.54 -7.58 19.54
C GLY A 341 2.96 -8.35 18.29
N HIS A 342 1.99 -8.70 17.43
CA HIS A 342 2.25 -9.43 16.20
C HIS A 342 3.03 -8.56 15.20
N ASP A 343 4.19 -9.05 14.76
CA ASP A 343 5.12 -8.35 13.87
C ASP A 343 5.68 -9.32 12.82
N GLU A 344 5.23 -9.17 11.57
CA GLU A 344 5.65 -10.05 10.49
C GLU A 344 7.14 -9.92 10.18
N ALA A 345 7.70 -8.72 10.29
CA ALA A 345 9.12 -8.52 10.08
C ALA A 345 9.95 -9.28 11.12
N GLN A 346 9.49 -9.35 12.37
CA GLN A 346 10.14 -10.16 13.40
C GLN A 346 9.92 -11.67 13.17
N ASN A 347 8.71 -12.11 12.82
CA ASN A 347 8.41 -13.51 12.48
C ASN A 347 9.33 -14.04 11.35
N MET A 348 9.56 -13.22 10.31
CA MET A 348 10.47 -13.55 9.21
C MET A 348 11.92 -13.67 9.68
N ARG A 349 12.37 -12.78 10.59
CA ARG A 349 13.72 -12.84 11.16
C ARG A 349 13.91 -14.06 12.05
N ASP A 350 12.92 -14.40 12.86
CA ASP A 350 12.95 -15.56 13.74
C ASP A 350 13.05 -16.85 12.91
N PHE A 351 12.26 -16.96 11.83
CA PHE A 351 12.34 -18.10 10.90
C PHE A 351 13.76 -18.31 10.32
N VAL A 352 14.44 -17.22 9.93
CA VAL A 352 15.82 -17.31 9.42
C VAL A 352 16.83 -17.61 10.54
N ALA A 353 16.64 -17.03 11.72
CA ALA A 353 17.49 -17.27 12.89
C ALA A 353 17.40 -18.73 13.37
N GLU A 354 16.25 -19.38 13.22
CA GLU A 354 16.01 -20.80 13.50
C GLU A 354 16.57 -21.75 12.43
N GLY A 355 17.24 -21.21 11.39
CA GLY A 355 17.91 -21.99 10.33
C GLY A 355 17.12 -22.09 9.03
N GLY A 356 15.99 -21.39 8.91
CA GLY A 356 15.24 -21.28 7.67
C GLY A 356 16.03 -20.53 6.57
N SER A 357 15.88 -20.97 5.33
CA SER A 357 16.44 -20.25 4.16
C SER A 357 15.46 -19.21 3.63
N LEU A 358 15.94 -18.16 2.95
CA LEU A 358 15.04 -17.14 2.37
C LEU A 358 14.11 -17.73 1.29
N SER A 359 14.55 -18.72 0.52
CA SER A 359 13.67 -19.46 -0.40
C SER A 359 12.58 -20.25 0.36
N GLY A 360 12.95 -20.88 1.48
CA GLY A 360 11.99 -21.52 2.39
C GLY A 360 11.00 -20.54 3.01
N LEU A 361 11.42 -19.30 3.27
CA LEU A 361 10.55 -18.23 3.76
C LEU A 361 9.51 -17.84 2.70
N VAL A 362 9.92 -17.64 1.44
CA VAL A 362 9.00 -17.34 0.32
C VAL A 362 8.02 -18.49 0.11
N LYS A 363 8.49 -19.74 0.18
CA LYS A 363 7.60 -20.90 0.15
C LYS A 363 6.53 -20.82 1.25
N LYS A 364 6.93 -20.54 2.49
CA LYS A 364 6.00 -20.37 3.62
C LYS A 364 5.00 -19.24 3.37
N HIS A 365 5.44 -18.12 2.77
CA HIS A 365 4.52 -17.03 2.40
C HIS A 365 3.51 -17.45 1.33
N CYS A 366 3.89 -18.30 0.38
CA CYS A 366 2.97 -18.85 -0.61
C CYS A 366 1.92 -19.76 0.06
N GLU A 367 2.34 -20.58 1.02
CA GLU A 367 1.43 -21.44 1.81
C GLU A 367 0.45 -20.59 2.63
N ILE A 368 0.94 -19.55 3.32
CA ILE A 368 0.12 -18.58 4.07
C ILE A 368 -0.91 -17.90 3.15
N TRP A 369 -0.47 -17.40 1.99
CA TRP A 369 -1.36 -16.75 1.04
C TRP A 369 -2.41 -17.72 0.48
N ALA A 370 -2.07 -18.99 0.25
CA ALA A 370 -3.01 -19.99 -0.24
C ALA A 370 -3.96 -20.53 0.86
N GLY A 371 -3.68 -20.27 2.14
CA GLY A 371 -4.41 -20.82 3.28
C GLY A 371 -4.14 -22.32 3.51
N LEU A 372 -2.91 -22.78 3.23
CA LEU A 372 -2.48 -24.19 3.31
C LEU A 372 -1.73 -24.55 4.59
#